data_AF-A0A970XC97-F1
#
_entry.id   AF-A0A970XC97-F1
#
_cell.length_a   1.000
_cell.length_b   1.000
_cell.length_c   1.000
_cell.angle_alpha   90.00
_cell.angle_beta   90.00
_cell.angle_gamma   90.00
#
_symmetry.space_group_name_H-M   'P 1'
#
loop_
_entity.id
_entity.type
_entity.pdbx_description
1 polymer ?
#
loop_
_entity_poly.entity_id
_entity_poly.type
_entity_poly.pdbx_seq_one_letter_code
_entity_poly.pdbx_strand_id
1 'polypeptide(L)'
;MKRESYSCSLISQGSSKFYSLTMPSEILSETCFVSTRDTNPHDGFQRMLDKNRAQEIADYIDSGKGSIPTAIILSAQEEAALEYNSKNKTIDFNLVPKAFLILDGQHRVYGFSLAKTSVRVPVIIYNGLSRKEETRLFVDINTKQRPVPSELVLDIKSLAEYETNIEALCHAIYDLFKDSPDSVLLGLMSPSARTSGKISRVTFNSAIKPIYGVFGDRDAQEIYD
;
A
#
# COMPACT_ATOMS: atom_id res chain seq x y z
N MET A 1 15.29 22.59 22.25
CA MET A 1 14.83 21.38 21.52
C MET A 1 15.67 21.23 20.26
N LYS A 2 16.01 19.99 19.89
CA LYS A 2 16.64 19.74 18.59
C LYS A 2 15.60 19.97 17.49
N ARG A 3 15.96 20.71 16.44
CA ARG A 3 15.11 20.93 15.27
C ARG A 3 15.76 20.31 14.06
N GLU A 4 14.93 19.86 13.12
CA GLU A 4 15.34 19.34 11.82
C GLU A 4 14.77 20.23 10.72
N SER A 5 15.48 20.31 9.59
CA SER A 5 15.12 21.15 8.46
C SER A 5 15.22 20.37 7.15
N TYR A 6 14.18 20.43 6.34
CA TYR A 6 14.14 19.73 5.05
C TYR A 6 13.61 20.63 3.94
N SER A 7 14.27 20.59 2.78
CA SER A 7 13.75 21.21 1.57
C SER A 7 12.41 20.58 1.17
N CYS A 8 11.48 21.43 0.75
CA CYS A 8 10.12 21.04 0.43
C CYS A 8 9.56 21.87 -0.73
N SER A 9 8.51 21.36 -1.34
CA SER A 9 7.64 22.12 -2.24
C SER A 9 6.34 22.45 -1.51
N LEU A 10 6.01 23.73 -1.38
CA LEU A 10 4.68 24.15 -0.96
C LEU A 10 3.71 23.97 -2.13
N ILE A 11 2.70 23.13 -1.95
CA ILE A 11 1.70 22.80 -2.94
C ILE A 11 0.36 23.40 -2.50
N SER A 12 -0.39 23.94 -3.47
CA SER A 12 -1.76 24.42 -3.27
C SER A 12 -2.71 23.66 -4.19
N GLN A 13 -3.75 23.07 -3.62
CA GLN A 13 -4.81 22.36 -4.37
C GLN A 13 -6.17 22.80 -3.83
N GLY A 14 -6.91 23.57 -4.63
CA GLY A 14 -8.14 24.21 -4.18
C GLY A 14 -7.88 25.12 -2.97
N SER A 15 -8.64 24.91 -1.89
CA SER A 15 -8.44 25.62 -0.61
C SER A 15 -7.33 25.04 0.27
N SER A 16 -6.76 23.88 -0.09
CA SER A 16 -5.77 23.17 0.73
C SER A 16 -4.34 23.58 0.38
N LYS A 17 -3.49 23.70 1.40
CA LYS A 17 -2.05 23.90 1.27
C LYS A 17 -1.30 22.85 2.08
N PHE A 18 -0.25 22.29 1.51
CA PHE A 18 0.56 21.26 2.14
C PHE A 18 1.98 21.25 1.56
N TYR A 19 2.89 20.60 2.28
CA TYR A 19 4.31 20.53 1.92
C TYR A 19 4.62 19.14 1.39
N SER A 20 5.31 19.06 0.26
CA SER A 20 5.87 17.80 -0.28
C SER A 20 7.37 17.79 -0.10
N LEU A 21 7.91 16.72 0.49
CA LEU A 21 9.34 16.57 0.77
C LEU A 21 9.71 15.09 0.86
N THR A 22 10.98 14.83 1.18
CA THR A 22 11.44 13.49 1.58
C THR A 22 12.03 13.54 2.98
N MET A 23 11.78 12.52 3.79
CA MET A 23 12.31 12.40 5.15
C MET A 23 12.98 11.03 5.34
N PRO A 24 14.05 10.93 6.16
CA PRO A 24 14.59 9.64 6.57
C PRO A 24 13.54 8.82 7.35
N SER A 25 13.56 7.50 7.17
CA SER A 25 12.69 6.55 7.87
C SER A 25 12.77 6.65 9.39
N GLU A 26 13.94 6.96 9.92
CA GLU A 26 14.23 7.04 11.36
C GLU A 26 13.51 8.25 11.96
N ILE A 27 13.56 9.40 11.27
CA ILE A 27 12.88 10.63 11.70
C ILE A 27 11.37 10.41 11.73
N LEU A 28 10.82 9.72 10.74
CA LEU A 28 9.40 9.35 10.75
C LEU A 28 9.05 8.47 11.95
N SER A 29 9.89 7.46 12.23
CA SER A 29 9.68 6.53 13.35
C SER A 29 9.75 7.22 14.71
N GLU A 30 10.62 8.23 14.87
CA GLU A 30 10.80 8.99 16.11
C GLU A 30 9.69 10.02 16.36
N THR A 31 9.13 10.60 15.29
CA THR A 31 8.24 11.77 15.38
C THR A 31 6.77 11.46 15.15
N CYS A 32 6.46 10.38 14.43
CA CYS A 32 5.10 10.07 14.01
C CYS A 32 4.34 9.22 15.03
N PHE A 33 3.03 9.38 15.04
CA PHE A 33 2.13 8.55 15.84
C PHE A 33 0.81 8.28 15.12
N VAL A 34 0.04 7.34 15.68
CA VAL A 34 -1.31 7.00 15.22
C VAL A 34 -2.32 7.29 16.34
N SER A 35 -3.53 7.64 15.94
CA SER A 35 -4.69 7.82 16.81
C SER A 35 -5.68 6.67 16.61
N THR A 36 -5.47 5.58 17.35
CA THR A 36 -6.34 4.40 17.29
C THR A 36 -7.56 4.55 18.20
N ARG A 37 -8.66 3.88 17.84
CA ARG A 37 -9.86 3.82 18.69
C ARG A 37 -9.60 3.20 20.06
N ASP A 38 -8.67 2.26 20.17
CA ASP A 38 -8.38 1.63 21.46
C ASP A 38 -7.66 2.59 22.42
N THR A 39 -6.76 3.41 21.87
CA THR A 39 -6.01 4.42 22.65
C THR A 39 -6.79 5.71 22.88
N ASN A 40 -7.71 6.05 21.97
CA ASN A 40 -8.62 7.19 22.11
C ASN A 40 -10.02 6.77 21.62
N PRO A 41 -10.88 6.23 22.51
CA PRO A 41 -12.20 5.72 22.14
C PRO A 41 -13.14 6.75 21.52
N HIS A 42 -12.97 8.04 21.86
CA HIS A 42 -13.85 9.10 21.40
C HIS A 42 -13.38 9.74 20.10
N ASP A 43 -12.07 9.98 19.94
CA ASP A 43 -11.56 10.69 18.76
C ASP A 43 -10.74 9.82 17.80
N GLY A 44 -10.32 8.62 18.22
CA GLY A 44 -9.52 7.71 17.40
C GLY A 44 -10.29 7.25 16.16
N PHE A 45 -9.63 7.26 15.00
CA PHE A 45 -10.24 6.87 13.73
C PHE A 45 -9.41 5.86 12.94
N GLN A 46 -8.22 5.49 13.43
CA GLN A 46 -7.34 4.53 12.77
C GLN A 46 -7.54 3.10 13.29
N ARG A 47 -7.29 2.13 12.40
CA ARG A 47 -7.30 0.70 12.72
C ARG A 47 -6.05 0.29 13.49
N MET A 48 -6.16 -0.81 14.25
CA MET A 48 -5.00 -1.45 14.85
C MET A 48 -3.94 -1.78 13.79
N LEU A 49 -2.68 -1.65 14.21
CA LEU A 49 -1.54 -1.99 13.40
C LEU A 49 -1.46 -3.51 13.24
N ASP A 50 -1.22 -3.96 12.00
CA ASP A 50 -0.96 -5.35 11.69
C ASP A 50 0.56 -5.53 11.62
N LYS A 51 1.12 -6.25 12.58
CA LYS A 51 2.56 -6.48 12.68
C LYS A 51 3.09 -7.32 11.53
N ASN A 52 2.33 -8.32 11.07
CA ASN A 52 2.75 -9.17 9.96
C ASN A 52 2.87 -8.33 8.69
N ARG A 53 1.88 -7.48 8.44
CA ARG A 53 1.92 -6.59 7.27
C ARG A 53 3.10 -5.61 7.31
N ALA A 54 3.45 -5.10 8.48
CA ALA A 54 4.61 -4.23 8.60
C ALA A 54 5.94 -4.99 8.41
N GLN A 55 6.02 -6.23 8.91
CA GLN A 55 7.19 -7.08 8.67
C GLN A 55 7.37 -7.39 7.18
N GLU A 56 6.29 -7.70 6.46
CA GLU A 56 6.36 -7.88 5.00
C GLU A 56 6.92 -6.65 4.28
N ILE A 57 6.57 -5.43 4.74
CA ILE A 57 7.11 -4.19 4.19
C ILE A 57 8.60 -4.06 4.50
N ALA A 58 9.02 -4.38 5.73
CA ALA A 58 10.41 -4.36 6.12
C ALA A 58 11.26 -5.33 5.27
N ASP A 59 10.79 -6.58 5.14
CA ASP A 59 11.45 -7.62 4.35
C ASP A 59 11.52 -7.23 2.86
N TYR A 60 10.47 -6.60 2.33
CA TYR A 60 10.45 -6.10 0.96
C TYR A 60 11.51 -5.03 0.71
N ILE A 61 11.70 -4.09 1.65
CA ILE A 61 12.74 -3.07 1.56
C ILE A 61 14.13 -3.69 1.72
N ASP A 62 14.32 -4.55 2.72
CA ASP A 62 15.61 -5.20 3.01
C ASP A 62 16.03 -6.20 1.92
N SER A 63 15.11 -6.63 1.03
CA SER A 63 15.45 -7.42 -0.16
C SER A 63 16.34 -6.66 -1.17
N GLY A 64 16.46 -5.34 -1.04
CA GLY A 64 17.26 -4.47 -1.91
C GLY A 64 16.66 -4.19 -3.29
N LYS A 65 15.56 -4.87 -3.67
CA LYS A 65 14.83 -4.64 -4.93
C LYS A 65 13.51 -3.89 -4.74
N GLY A 66 13.05 -3.77 -3.49
CA GLY A 66 11.77 -3.15 -3.17
C GLY A 66 11.82 -1.63 -3.22
N SER A 67 10.84 -1.03 -3.91
CA SER A 67 10.59 0.42 -3.89
C SER A 67 9.14 0.69 -3.52
N ILE A 68 8.92 1.62 -2.59
CA ILE A 68 7.60 2.10 -2.17
C ILE A 68 7.57 3.62 -2.41
N PRO A 69 7.24 4.07 -3.64
CA PRO A 69 7.35 5.48 -4.02
C PRO A 69 6.14 6.32 -3.57
N THR A 70 5.13 5.69 -2.97
CA THR A 70 3.93 6.41 -2.51
C THR A 70 4.25 7.25 -1.28
N ALA A 71 3.70 8.46 -1.22
CA ALA A 71 3.96 9.34 -0.10
C ALA A 71 3.24 8.91 1.18
N ILE A 72 3.82 9.23 2.33
CA ILE A 72 3.16 9.16 3.64
C ILE A 72 2.50 10.51 3.89
N ILE A 73 1.24 10.48 4.33
CA ILE A 73 0.47 11.71 4.57
C ILE A 73 0.41 11.97 6.06
N LEU A 74 0.89 13.14 6.47
CA LEU A 74 1.02 13.55 7.86
C LEU A 74 0.24 14.84 8.15
N SER A 75 -0.25 14.96 9.38
CA SER A 75 -0.76 16.20 9.97
C SER A 75 0.18 16.66 11.07
N ALA A 76 0.81 17.82 10.88
CA ALA A 76 1.67 18.43 11.89
C ALA A 76 0.83 18.87 13.10
N GLN A 77 1.23 18.41 14.29
CA GLN A 77 0.63 18.79 15.56
C GLN A 77 1.33 20.02 16.14
N GLU A 78 0.74 20.62 17.18
CA GLU A 78 1.30 21.82 17.81
C GLU A 78 2.72 21.61 18.34
N GLU A 79 3.01 20.41 18.86
CA GLU A 79 4.32 20.02 19.39
C GLU A 79 5.44 20.07 18.32
N ALA A 80 5.09 19.87 17.05
CA ALA A 80 6.04 19.98 15.95
C ALA A 80 6.58 21.41 15.79
N ALA A 81 5.80 22.43 16.19
CA ALA A 81 6.08 23.84 15.93
C ALA A 81 6.57 24.08 14.49
N LEU A 82 5.85 23.52 13.52
CA LEU A 82 6.28 23.51 12.12
C LEU A 82 6.26 24.92 11.54
N GLU A 83 7.42 25.35 11.05
CA GLU A 83 7.62 26.64 10.39
C GLU A 83 8.08 26.43 8.96
N TYR A 84 7.57 27.24 8.03
CA TYR A 84 7.99 27.22 6.63
C TYR A 84 8.84 28.44 6.30
N ASN A 85 10.05 28.20 5.82
CA ASN A 85 10.95 29.24 5.34
C ASN A 85 10.82 29.39 3.82
N SER A 86 10.15 30.46 3.39
CA SER A 86 9.90 30.73 1.98
C SER A 86 11.14 31.11 1.16
N LYS A 87 12.22 31.55 1.81
CA LYS A 87 13.49 31.92 1.15
C LYS A 87 14.26 30.67 0.73
N ASN A 88 14.39 29.71 1.64
CA ASN A 88 15.17 28.50 1.43
C ASN A 88 14.30 27.32 0.96
N LYS A 89 12.97 27.50 0.91
CA LYS A 89 11.99 26.46 0.61
C LYS A 89 12.13 25.27 1.55
N THR A 90 12.33 25.52 2.84
CA THR A 90 12.46 24.48 3.86
C THR A 90 11.29 24.50 4.83
N ILE A 91 10.99 23.35 5.41
CA ILE A 91 10.20 23.28 6.65
C ILE A 91 11.13 22.92 7.81
N ASP A 92 10.90 23.56 8.94
CA ASP A 92 11.66 23.41 10.17
C ASP A 92 10.71 22.96 11.29
N PHE A 93 11.03 21.89 12.00
CA PHE A 93 10.17 21.36 13.06
C PHE A 93 10.98 20.80 14.23
N ASN A 94 10.34 20.65 15.39
CA ASN A 94 10.91 20.03 16.57
C ASN A 94 11.01 18.51 16.42
N LEU A 95 12.19 17.95 16.69
CA LEU A 95 12.38 16.50 16.74
C LEU A 95 11.86 15.96 18.08
N VAL A 96 10.54 15.77 18.17
CA VAL A 96 9.85 15.29 19.37
C VAL A 96 8.85 14.18 19.02
N PRO A 97 8.60 13.24 19.94
CA PRO A 97 7.52 12.27 19.78
C PRO A 97 6.19 12.99 19.58
N LYS A 98 5.31 12.40 18.76
CA LYS A 98 3.98 12.90 18.43
C LYS A 98 3.93 14.25 17.69
N ALA A 99 5.04 14.69 17.09
CA ALA A 99 5.04 15.86 16.21
C ALA A 99 4.10 15.68 15.00
N PHE A 100 3.94 14.46 14.48
CA PHE A 100 3.14 14.20 13.28
C PHE A 100 2.12 13.08 13.47
N LEU A 101 0.84 13.40 13.29
CA LEU A 101 -0.20 12.38 13.19
C LEU A 101 -0.18 11.77 11.78
N ILE A 102 -0.12 10.45 11.69
CA ILE A 102 -0.17 9.73 10.41
C ILE A 102 -1.62 9.67 9.92
N LEU A 103 -1.91 10.29 8.79
CA LEU A 103 -3.22 10.19 8.12
C LEU A 103 -3.27 9.05 7.09
N ASP A 104 -2.15 8.75 6.45
CA ASP A 104 -2.03 7.56 5.60
C ASP A 104 -0.60 7.00 5.64
N GLY A 105 -0.50 5.67 5.56
CA GLY A 105 0.78 4.96 5.57
C GLY A 105 1.25 4.45 6.92
N GLN A 106 0.36 4.22 7.90
CA GLN A 106 0.75 3.73 9.24
C GLN A 106 1.61 2.45 9.21
N HIS A 107 1.22 1.46 8.40
CA HIS A 107 1.98 0.21 8.24
C HIS A 107 3.33 0.43 7.55
N ARG A 108 3.45 1.47 6.70
CA ARG A 108 4.70 1.83 6.03
C ARG A 108 5.68 2.47 7.00
N VAL A 109 5.24 3.45 7.80
CA VAL A 109 6.09 4.04 8.86
C VAL A 109 6.62 2.94 9.77
N TYR A 110 5.75 2.04 10.24
CA TYR A 110 6.19 0.96 11.13
C TYR A 110 7.06 -0.07 10.42
N GLY A 111 6.76 -0.44 9.17
CA GLY A 111 7.61 -1.32 8.37
C GLY A 111 9.01 -0.75 8.18
N PHE A 112 9.12 0.55 7.89
CA PHE A 112 10.43 1.22 7.81
C PHE A 112 11.17 1.25 9.16
N SER A 113 10.46 1.31 10.29
CA SER A 113 11.09 1.22 11.62
C SER A 113 11.64 -0.17 11.94
N LEU A 114 11.10 -1.22 11.29
CA LEU A 114 11.53 -2.60 11.46
C LEU A 114 12.63 -3.00 10.46
N ALA A 115 12.70 -2.31 9.33
CA ALA A 115 13.71 -2.54 8.30
C ALA A 115 15.11 -2.22 8.83
N LYS A 116 16.11 -3.00 8.41
CA LYS A 116 17.52 -2.70 8.70
C LYS A 116 18.05 -1.61 7.77
N THR A 117 17.48 -1.50 6.59
CA THR A 117 17.87 -0.55 5.56
C THR A 117 17.19 0.79 5.80
N SER A 118 18.01 1.84 5.98
CA SER A 118 17.52 3.22 6.02
C SER A 118 17.10 3.68 4.63
N VAL A 119 15.92 4.29 4.52
CA VAL A 119 15.38 4.79 3.26
C VAL A 119 14.87 6.22 3.40
N ARG A 120 14.93 6.96 2.30
CA ARG A 120 14.25 8.26 2.20
C ARG A 120 12.84 8.05 1.68
N VAL A 121 11.87 8.51 2.45
CA VAL A 121 10.44 8.31 2.19
C VAL A 121 9.85 9.61 1.66
N PRO A 122 9.06 9.59 0.58
CA PRO A 122 8.25 10.74 0.17
C PRO A 122 7.18 11.04 1.22
N VAL A 123 7.02 12.30 1.59
CA VAL A 123 6.10 12.74 2.64
C VAL A 123 5.31 13.96 2.17
N ILE A 124 4.02 13.95 2.47
CA ILE A 124 3.15 15.13 2.40
C ILE A 124 2.78 15.54 3.82
N ILE A 125 3.00 16.80 4.18
CA ILE A 125 2.68 17.34 5.50
C ILE A 125 1.66 18.46 5.37
N TYR A 126 0.52 18.28 6.00
CA TYR A 126 -0.44 19.35 6.25
C TYR A 126 -0.11 20.02 7.59
N ASN A 127 -0.29 21.33 7.67
CA ASN A 127 -0.10 22.09 8.91
C ASN A 127 -1.38 22.83 9.27
N GLY A 128 -1.74 22.82 10.56
CA GLY A 128 -2.90 23.53 11.08
C GLY A 128 -4.26 22.93 10.70
N LEU A 129 -4.33 21.61 10.47
CA LEU A 129 -5.62 20.94 10.28
C LEU A 129 -6.37 20.85 11.61
N SER A 130 -7.67 21.14 11.60
CA SER A 130 -8.54 20.77 12.71
C SER A 130 -8.78 19.26 12.73
N ARG A 131 -9.18 18.72 13.89
CA ARG A 131 -9.49 17.29 14.03
C ARG A 131 -10.54 16.79 13.03
N LYS A 132 -11.52 17.64 12.70
CA LYS A 132 -12.56 17.36 11.71
C LYS A 132 -11.96 17.24 10.31
N GLU A 133 -11.01 18.10 9.95
CA GLU A 133 -10.31 18.05 8.67
C GLU A 133 -9.39 16.85 8.57
N GLU A 134 -8.64 16.51 9.63
CA GLU A 134 -7.84 15.28 9.69
C GLU A 134 -8.68 14.03 9.43
N THR A 135 -9.81 13.93 10.13
CA THR A 135 -10.73 12.79 10.00
C THR A 135 -11.32 12.73 8.59
N ARG A 136 -11.73 13.87 8.03
CA ARG A 136 -12.26 13.94 6.67
C ARG A 136 -11.21 13.53 5.64
N LEU A 137 -9.97 14.00 5.79
CA LEU A 137 -8.88 13.68 4.89
C LEU A 137 -8.53 12.19 4.96
N PHE A 138 -8.49 11.61 6.17
CA PHE A 138 -8.32 10.17 6.38
C PHE A 138 -9.38 9.36 5.61
N VAL A 139 -10.66 9.71 5.75
CA VAL A 139 -11.76 9.04 5.03
C VAL A 139 -11.61 9.23 3.52
N ASP A 140 -11.35 10.46 3.06
CA ASP A 140 -11.24 10.77 1.63
C ASP A 140 -10.11 9.98 0.96
N ILE A 141 -8.94 9.87 1.61
CA ILE A 141 -7.79 9.11 1.09
C ILE A 141 -8.15 7.63 0.94
N ASN A 142 -8.77 7.04 1.96
CA ASN A 142 -9.02 5.60 2.02
C ASN A 142 -10.27 5.14 1.25
N THR A 143 -11.22 6.04 0.96
CA THR A 143 -12.49 5.67 0.30
C THR A 143 -12.54 6.03 -1.19
N LYS A 144 -11.83 7.07 -1.63
CA LYS A 144 -11.88 7.51 -3.04
C LYS A 144 -11.00 6.67 -3.96
N GLN A 145 -9.98 6.00 -3.43
CA GLN A 145 -9.14 5.09 -4.20
C GLN A 145 -9.89 3.77 -4.44
N ARG A 146 -10.20 3.47 -5.70
CA ARG A 146 -10.73 2.15 -6.06
C ARG A 146 -9.58 1.15 -6.09
N PRO A 147 -9.65 0.03 -5.35
CA PRO A 147 -8.64 -1.01 -5.47
C PRO A 147 -8.65 -1.56 -6.90
N VAL A 148 -7.47 -1.94 -7.38
CA VAL A 148 -7.36 -2.69 -8.63
C VAL A 148 -8.08 -4.04 -8.45
N PRO A 149 -9.03 -4.41 -9.33
CA PRO A 149 -9.71 -5.69 -9.24
C PRO A 149 -8.71 -6.85 -9.20
N SER A 150 -8.96 -7.85 -8.35
CA SER A 150 -8.04 -8.98 -8.16
C SER A 150 -7.77 -9.76 -9.45
N GLU A 151 -8.76 -9.83 -10.34
CA GLU A 151 -8.63 -10.43 -11.68
C GLU A 151 -7.54 -9.71 -12.49
N LEU A 152 -7.59 -8.37 -12.53
CA LEU A 152 -6.59 -7.56 -13.22
C LEU A 152 -5.21 -7.64 -12.55
N VAL A 153 -5.13 -7.82 -11.23
CA VAL A 153 -3.85 -8.01 -10.54
C VAL A 153 -3.15 -9.30 -11.00
N LEU A 154 -3.89 -10.39 -11.23
CA LEU A 154 -3.30 -11.63 -11.76
C LEU A 154 -2.75 -11.43 -13.16
N ASP A 155 -3.52 -10.80 -14.04
CA ASP A 155 -3.07 -10.50 -15.42
C ASP A 155 -1.81 -9.61 -15.39
N ILE A 156 -1.74 -8.59 -14.52
CA ILE A 156 -0.56 -7.72 -14.38
C ILE A 156 0.66 -8.48 -13.83
N LYS A 157 0.47 -9.39 -12.88
CA LYS A 157 1.57 -10.20 -12.35
C LYS A 157 2.24 -11.05 -13.44
N SER A 158 1.43 -11.64 -14.32
CA SER A 158 1.93 -12.40 -15.45
C SER A 158 2.73 -11.51 -16.41
N LEU A 159 2.19 -10.34 -16.77
CA LEU A 159 2.89 -9.37 -17.59
C LEU A 159 4.19 -8.85 -16.97
N ALA A 160 4.25 -8.79 -15.64
CA ALA A 160 5.44 -8.36 -14.89
C ALA A 160 6.46 -9.49 -14.67
N GLU A 161 6.22 -10.71 -15.17
CA GLU A 161 7.05 -11.90 -14.92
C GLU A 161 7.22 -12.20 -13.42
N TYR A 162 6.20 -11.86 -12.62
CA TYR A 162 6.16 -11.99 -11.16
C TYR A 162 5.20 -13.13 -10.71
N GLU A 163 5.10 -14.19 -11.51
CA GLU A 163 4.31 -15.37 -11.19
C GLU A 163 5.15 -16.45 -10.49
N THR A 164 4.58 -17.07 -9.46
CA THR A 164 5.11 -18.35 -8.96
C THR A 164 4.83 -19.47 -9.96
N ASN A 165 5.60 -20.58 -9.91
CA ASN A 165 5.36 -21.74 -10.78
C ASN A 165 3.91 -22.24 -10.72
N ILE A 166 3.28 -22.18 -9.54
CA ILE A 166 1.88 -22.56 -9.33
C ILE A 166 0.94 -21.59 -10.07
N GLU A 167 1.20 -20.28 -9.98
CA GLU A 167 0.40 -19.25 -10.66
C GLU A 167 0.50 -19.41 -12.18
N ALA A 168 1.71 -19.64 -12.71
CA ALA A 168 1.93 -19.89 -14.14
C ALA A 168 1.22 -21.16 -14.63
N LEU A 169 1.27 -22.27 -13.86
CA LEU A 169 0.54 -23.49 -14.21
C LEU A 169 -0.97 -23.27 -14.21
N CYS A 170 -1.52 -22.62 -13.17
CA CYS A 170 -2.94 -22.30 -13.12
C CYS A 170 -3.38 -21.41 -14.29
N HIS A 171 -2.52 -20.46 -14.68
CA HIS A 171 -2.75 -19.59 -15.84
C HIS A 171 -2.88 -20.42 -17.12
N ALA A 172 -1.92 -21.32 -17.37
CA ALA A 172 -1.91 -22.16 -18.55
C ALA A 172 -3.14 -23.07 -18.63
N ILE A 173 -3.51 -23.76 -17.53
CA ILE A 173 -4.70 -24.63 -17.51
C ILE A 173 -5.98 -23.80 -17.74
N TYR A 174 -6.07 -22.62 -17.14
CA TYR A 174 -7.20 -21.72 -17.36
C TYR A 174 -7.35 -21.35 -18.84
N ASP A 175 -6.25 -21.04 -19.52
CA ASP A 175 -6.28 -20.68 -20.94
C ASP A 175 -6.63 -21.87 -21.83
N LEU A 176 -6.20 -23.09 -21.49
CA LEU A 176 -6.67 -24.30 -22.16
C LEU A 176 -8.20 -24.46 -22.06
N PHE A 177 -8.78 -24.33 -20.87
CA PHE A 177 -10.25 -24.37 -20.71
C PHE A 177 -10.97 -23.20 -21.41
N LYS A 178 -10.31 -22.07 -21.62
CA LYS A 178 -10.90 -20.88 -22.27
C LYS A 178 -10.87 -20.98 -23.79
N ASP A 179 -9.74 -21.44 -24.36
CA ASP A 179 -9.44 -21.34 -25.78
C ASP A 179 -9.64 -22.67 -26.54
N SER A 180 -9.62 -23.82 -25.86
CA SER A 180 -9.77 -25.12 -26.51
C SER A 180 -11.22 -25.33 -26.99
N PRO A 181 -11.44 -25.65 -28.29
CA PRO A 181 -12.80 -25.79 -28.85
C PRO A 181 -13.64 -26.93 -28.25
N ASP A 182 -12.99 -27.94 -27.69
CA ASP A 182 -13.58 -29.11 -27.05
C ASP A 182 -13.82 -28.92 -25.54
N SER A 183 -13.42 -27.78 -24.99
CA SER A 183 -13.57 -27.47 -23.58
C SER A 183 -15.02 -27.47 -23.14
N VAL A 184 -15.32 -28.22 -22.08
CA VAL A 184 -16.63 -28.18 -21.39
C VAL A 184 -16.95 -26.82 -20.79
N LEU A 185 -15.95 -25.94 -20.65
CA LEU A 185 -16.06 -24.57 -20.13
C LEU A 185 -15.97 -23.51 -21.23
N LEU A 186 -16.00 -23.89 -22.51
CA LEU A 186 -15.92 -22.94 -23.62
C LEU A 186 -17.00 -21.86 -23.52
N GLY A 187 -16.57 -20.59 -23.55
CA GLY A 187 -17.45 -19.42 -23.42
C GLY A 187 -17.90 -19.09 -21.98
N LEU A 188 -17.65 -19.97 -21.01
CA LEU A 188 -17.97 -19.80 -19.58
C LEU A 188 -16.83 -19.19 -18.77
N MET A 189 -15.76 -18.75 -19.41
CA MET A 189 -14.57 -18.19 -18.77
C MET A 189 -14.56 -16.66 -18.91
N SER A 190 -14.10 -15.94 -17.87
CA SER A 190 -14.00 -14.48 -17.83
C SER A 190 -12.67 -14.02 -17.21
N PRO A 191 -11.59 -13.87 -18.02
CA PRO A 191 -10.24 -13.72 -17.48
C PRO A 191 -10.04 -12.44 -16.67
N SER A 192 -10.42 -11.29 -17.24
CA SER A 192 -10.03 -9.98 -16.71
C SER A 192 -11.11 -9.27 -15.88
N ALA A 193 -12.30 -9.85 -15.76
CA ALA A 193 -13.41 -9.27 -14.98
C ALA A 193 -14.40 -10.33 -14.51
N ARG A 194 -15.02 -10.10 -13.36
CA ARG A 194 -16.14 -10.93 -12.88
C ARG A 194 -17.37 -10.71 -13.77
N THR A 195 -17.85 -11.80 -14.35
CA THR A 195 -19.07 -11.80 -15.16
C THR A 195 -20.05 -12.82 -14.59
N SER A 196 -21.32 -12.44 -14.44
CA SER A 196 -22.35 -13.37 -13.94
C SER A 196 -22.43 -14.61 -14.84
N GLY A 197 -22.43 -15.80 -14.23
CA GLY A 197 -22.47 -17.08 -14.95
C GLY A 197 -21.13 -17.52 -15.56
N LYS A 198 -20.02 -16.82 -15.29
CA LYS A 198 -18.68 -17.19 -15.78
C LYS A 198 -17.67 -17.41 -14.65
N ILE A 199 -16.65 -18.21 -14.92
CA ILE A 199 -15.53 -18.50 -14.04
C ILE A 199 -14.40 -17.50 -14.32
N SER A 200 -13.97 -16.75 -13.31
CA SER A 200 -12.80 -15.86 -13.43
C SER A 200 -11.50 -16.57 -13.08
N ARG A 201 -10.35 -15.99 -13.48
CA ARG A 201 -9.02 -16.48 -13.08
C ARG A 201 -8.89 -16.61 -11.55
N VAL A 202 -9.46 -15.66 -10.80
CA VAL A 202 -9.43 -15.69 -9.33
C VAL A 202 -10.19 -16.89 -8.77
N THR A 203 -11.40 -17.14 -9.27
CA THR A 203 -12.23 -18.27 -8.84
C THR A 203 -11.56 -19.60 -9.19
N PHE A 204 -11.05 -19.71 -10.42
CA PHE A 204 -10.35 -20.90 -10.89
C PHE A 204 -9.10 -21.19 -10.04
N ASN A 205 -8.22 -20.20 -9.87
CA ASN A 205 -7.00 -20.36 -9.07
C ASN A 205 -7.32 -20.75 -7.62
N SER A 206 -8.40 -20.21 -7.04
CA SER A 206 -8.83 -20.55 -5.67
C SER A 206 -9.31 -22.00 -5.55
N ALA A 207 -9.86 -22.58 -6.62
CA ALA A 207 -10.29 -23.98 -6.67
C ALA A 207 -9.14 -24.95 -6.96
N ILE A 208 -8.17 -24.55 -7.80
CA ILE A 208 -7.03 -25.38 -8.20
C ILE A 208 -5.93 -25.42 -7.13
N LYS A 209 -5.63 -24.30 -6.47
CA LYS A 209 -4.54 -24.22 -5.47
C LYS A 209 -4.61 -25.30 -4.37
N PRO A 210 -5.77 -25.61 -3.76
CA PRO A 210 -5.86 -26.65 -2.73
C PRO A 210 -5.51 -28.05 -3.21
N ILE A 211 -5.73 -28.34 -4.49
CA ILE A 211 -5.49 -29.66 -5.09
C ILE A 211 -4.19 -29.70 -5.91
N TYR A 212 -3.40 -28.63 -5.91
CA TYR A 212 -2.17 -28.53 -6.70
C TYR A 212 -1.22 -29.71 -6.50
N GLY A 213 -1.09 -30.19 -5.26
CA GLY A 213 -0.23 -31.34 -4.93
C GLY A 213 -0.65 -32.66 -5.58
N VAL A 214 -1.89 -32.77 -6.09
CA VAL A 214 -2.39 -33.95 -6.81
C VAL A 214 -1.81 -34.03 -8.22
N PHE A 215 -1.49 -32.89 -8.83
CA PHE A 215 -1.00 -32.84 -10.21
C PHE A 215 0.45 -33.30 -10.36
N GLY A 216 1.24 -33.27 -9.28
CA GLY A 216 2.65 -33.69 -9.32
C GLY A 216 3.45 -32.87 -10.33
N ASP A 217 4.17 -33.57 -11.21
CA ASP A 217 5.01 -32.97 -12.26
C ASP A 217 4.30 -32.83 -13.62
N ARG A 218 2.97 -33.03 -13.66
CA ARG A 218 2.20 -32.93 -14.90
C ARG A 218 2.20 -31.53 -15.46
N ASP A 219 2.23 -31.42 -16.78
CA ASP A 219 2.08 -30.14 -17.46
C ASP A 219 0.62 -29.69 -17.56
N ALA A 220 0.39 -28.48 -18.05
CA ALA A 220 -0.96 -27.91 -18.12
C ALA A 220 -1.90 -28.72 -19.05
N GLN A 221 -1.37 -29.31 -20.12
CA GLN A 221 -2.16 -30.09 -21.07
C GLN A 221 -2.57 -31.43 -20.46
N GLU A 222 -1.64 -32.12 -19.79
CA GLU A 222 -1.90 -33.38 -19.08
C GLU A 222 -2.87 -33.24 -17.90
N ILE A 223 -3.03 -32.02 -17.36
CA ILE A 223 -4.00 -31.70 -16.31
C ILE A 223 -5.36 -31.32 -16.90
N TYR A 224 -5.37 -30.74 -18.10
CA TYR A 224 -6.60 -30.38 -18.82
C TYR A 224 -7.30 -31.62 -19.37
N ASP A 225 -6.55 -32.57 -19.92
CA ASP A 225 -7.03 -33.85 -20.48
C ASP A 225 -7.58 -34.80 -19.39
#